data_AF-A0A5N7DPI3-F1
#
_entry.id   AF-A0A5N7DPI3-F1
#
_cell.length_a   1.000
_cell.length_b   1.000
_cell.length_c   1.000
_cell.angle_alpha   90.00
_cell.angle_beta   90.00
_cell.angle_gamma   90.00
#
_symmetry.space_group_name_H-M   'P 1'
#
loop_
_entity.id
_entity.type
_entity.pdbx_description
1 polymer ?
#
loop_
_entity_poly.entity_id
_entity_poly.type
_entity_poly.pdbx_seq_one_letter_code
_entity_poly.pdbx_strand_id
1 'polypeptide(L)'
;MAPRFKLIKLVAGTAITGGSCIVLFASYITSDIHFVPLSATDPIFHSKHLQEYNPNGNPTIHDLHIARVPLTQIHPRLLEDPNKLLERYCGGIWAGAGFAPQRILHTWFDRGESSSPQLWSTSELLQSDYKVGTDIAGNFEVVNRSNESILIRAGDKTSNKGLRPLDALIEVGSHIDRENNVAVFEFKSLFFQGIGTTSNPPMPGPIVWLHELYAKILLKSGVQHVLR
;
A
#
# COMPACT_ATOMS: atom_id res chain seq x y z
N MET A 1 -0.64 3.40 -52.43
CA MET A 1 -0.96 2.71 -51.16
C MET A 1 0.34 2.26 -50.50
N ALA A 2 0.76 2.96 -49.44
CA ALA A 2 1.86 2.61 -48.54
C ALA A 2 1.51 3.17 -47.15
N PRO A 3 2.11 2.71 -46.03
CA PRO A 3 2.33 1.35 -45.58
C PRO A 3 1.83 1.18 -44.12
N ARG A 4 0.71 0.47 -43.89
CA ARG A 4 0.16 0.24 -42.52
C ARG A 4 0.95 -0.77 -41.67
N PHE A 5 1.91 -1.49 -42.25
CA PHE A 5 2.61 -2.60 -41.59
C PHE A 5 3.83 -2.21 -40.73
N LYS A 6 4.45 -1.03 -40.94
CA LYS A 6 5.64 -0.61 -40.16
C LYS A 6 5.29 0.01 -38.80
N LEU A 7 4.09 0.54 -38.64
CA LEU A 7 3.66 1.21 -37.41
C LEU A 7 3.42 0.22 -36.25
N ILE A 8 2.94 -0.99 -36.55
CA ILE A 8 2.60 -2.02 -35.55
C ILE A 8 3.86 -2.60 -34.88
N LYS A 9 4.96 -2.75 -35.61
CA LYS A 9 6.24 -3.25 -35.05
C LYS A 9 6.97 -2.21 -34.18
N LEU A 10 6.83 -0.92 -34.50
CA LEU A 10 7.46 0.16 -33.73
C LEU A 10 6.76 0.38 -32.38
N VAL A 11 5.43 0.26 -32.34
CA VAL A 11 4.61 0.38 -31.11
C VAL A 11 4.82 -0.84 -30.19
N ALA A 12 4.96 -2.05 -30.73
CA ALA A 12 5.30 -3.23 -29.94
C ALA A 12 6.72 -3.14 -29.32
N GLY A 13 7.71 -2.65 -30.08
CA GLY A 13 9.09 -2.50 -29.59
C GLY A 13 9.26 -1.43 -28.51
N THR A 14 8.51 -0.32 -28.59
CA THR A 14 8.56 0.74 -27.55
C THR A 14 7.80 0.36 -26.28
N ALA A 15 6.69 -0.37 -26.39
CA ALA A 15 5.94 -0.86 -25.22
C ALA A 15 6.71 -1.91 -24.41
N ILE A 16 7.38 -2.86 -25.09
CA ILE A 16 8.18 -3.92 -24.42
C ILE A 16 9.41 -3.33 -23.73
N THR A 17 10.09 -2.38 -24.39
CA THR A 17 11.29 -1.74 -23.82
C THR A 17 10.92 -0.81 -22.67
N GLY A 18 9.85 -0.01 -22.81
CA GLY A 18 9.39 0.91 -21.76
C GLY A 18 8.88 0.20 -20.51
N GLY A 19 8.07 -0.86 -20.66
CA GLY A 19 7.57 -1.65 -19.53
C GLY A 19 8.69 -2.38 -18.77
N SER A 20 9.64 -2.96 -19.50
CA SER A 20 10.81 -3.62 -18.90
C SER A 20 11.69 -2.63 -18.13
N CYS A 21 11.90 -1.41 -18.65
CA CYS A 21 12.66 -0.37 -17.95
C CYS A 21 11.99 0.06 -16.64
N ILE A 22 10.67 0.18 -16.59
CA ILE A 22 9.95 0.54 -15.35
C ILE A 22 10.09 -0.56 -14.30
N VAL A 23 9.91 -1.82 -14.69
CA VAL A 23 10.07 -2.97 -13.78
C VAL A 23 11.50 -3.09 -13.26
N LEU A 24 12.50 -2.94 -14.13
CA LEU A 24 13.91 -2.98 -13.73
C LEU A 24 14.28 -1.82 -12.82
N PHE A 25 13.81 -0.61 -13.14
CA PHE A 25 14.01 0.56 -12.30
C PHE A 25 13.37 0.38 -10.92
N ALA A 26 12.09 -0.05 -10.88
CA ALA A 26 11.38 -0.35 -9.65
C ALA A 26 12.14 -1.37 -8.79
N SER A 27 12.55 -2.49 -9.39
CA SER A 27 13.33 -3.53 -8.71
C SER A 27 14.65 -3.00 -8.17
N TYR A 28 15.33 -2.12 -8.90
CA TYR A 28 16.57 -1.48 -8.48
C TYR A 28 16.36 -0.56 -7.28
N ILE A 29 15.37 0.34 -7.33
CA ILE A 29 15.11 1.31 -6.25
C ILE A 29 14.55 0.67 -4.98
N THR A 30 14.00 -0.54 -5.07
CA THR A 30 13.45 -1.30 -3.95
C THR A 30 14.30 -2.52 -3.58
N SER A 31 15.56 -2.56 -4.01
CA SER A 31 16.45 -3.70 -3.77
C SER A 31 16.80 -3.91 -2.29
N ASP A 32 16.65 -2.88 -1.46
CA ASP A 32 16.82 -2.89 -0.01
C ASP A 32 15.57 -3.38 0.76
N ILE A 33 14.48 -3.70 0.06
CA ILE A 33 13.23 -4.15 0.66
C ILE A 33 13.13 -5.67 0.58
N HIS A 34 12.88 -6.29 1.73
CA HIS A 34 12.81 -7.74 1.87
C HIS A 34 11.37 -8.21 1.97
N PHE A 35 11.05 -9.27 1.22
CA PHE A 35 9.82 -10.04 1.42
C PHE A 35 9.98 -10.93 2.66
N VAL A 36 8.97 -10.96 3.51
CA VAL A 36 8.92 -11.84 4.68
C VAL A 36 7.63 -12.66 4.60
N PRO A 37 7.71 -14.00 4.59
CA PRO A 37 6.53 -14.84 4.66
C PRO A 37 5.76 -14.59 5.96
N LEU A 38 4.46 -14.38 5.86
CA LEU A 38 3.59 -14.26 7.03
C LEU A 38 3.40 -15.63 7.69
N SER A 39 3.58 -15.67 9.01
CA SER A 39 3.27 -16.88 9.80
C SER A 39 1.76 -17.09 9.84
N ALA A 40 1.30 -18.35 9.85
CA ALA A 40 -0.11 -18.67 10.05
C ALA A 40 -0.68 -18.14 11.37
N THR A 41 0.18 -17.77 12.33
CA THR A 41 -0.17 -17.15 13.61
C THR A 41 -0.14 -15.63 13.59
N ASP A 42 0.08 -14.98 12.44
CA ASP A 42 0.12 -13.52 12.35
C ASP A 42 -1.23 -12.93 12.81
N PRO A 43 -1.23 -11.88 13.65
CA PRO A 43 -2.46 -11.28 14.17
C PRO A 43 -3.46 -10.84 13.09
N ILE A 44 -3.01 -10.52 11.87
CA ILE A 44 -3.90 -10.10 10.79
C ILE A 44 -4.94 -11.18 10.44
N PHE A 45 -4.57 -12.45 10.52
CA PHE A 45 -5.44 -13.61 10.23
C PHE A 45 -6.50 -13.86 11.30
N HIS A 46 -6.26 -13.35 12.51
CA HIS A 46 -7.16 -13.48 13.65
C HIS A 46 -7.86 -12.17 13.99
N SER A 47 -7.67 -11.13 13.18
CA SER A 47 -8.26 -9.82 13.41
C SER A 47 -9.78 -9.86 13.28
N LYS A 48 -10.48 -9.12 14.15
CA LYS A 48 -11.94 -8.93 14.04
C LYS A 48 -12.36 -8.40 12.66
N HIS A 49 -11.53 -7.55 12.06
CA HIS A 49 -11.80 -6.94 10.76
C HIS A 49 -11.78 -7.97 9.63
N LEU A 50 -10.85 -8.93 9.66
CA LEU A 50 -10.87 -10.02 8.68
C LEU A 50 -12.12 -10.89 8.83
N GLN A 51 -12.54 -11.20 10.06
CA GLN A 51 -13.76 -11.99 10.29
C GLN A 51 -15.01 -11.25 9.83
N GLU A 52 -15.07 -9.93 10.06
CA GLU A 52 -16.18 -9.08 9.62
C GLU A 52 -16.25 -8.96 8.08
N TYR A 53 -15.12 -8.82 7.41
CA TYR A 53 -15.07 -8.58 5.96
C TYR A 53 -14.94 -9.85 5.11
N ASN A 54 -14.49 -10.97 5.69
CA ASN A 54 -14.40 -12.28 5.07
C ASN A 54 -15.14 -13.34 5.93
N PRO A 55 -16.46 -13.20 6.13
CA PRO A 55 -17.22 -14.08 7.02
C PRO A 55 -17.27 -15.54 6.54
N ASN A 56 -17.00 -15.77 5.25
CA ASN A 56 -17.01 -17.09 4.63
C ASN A 56 -15.64 -17.79 4.65
N GLY A 57 -14.59 -17.15 5.17
CA GLY A 57 -13.24 -17.72 5.19
C GLY A 57 -12.70 -18.00 3.79
N ASN A 58 -13.00 -17.13 2.82
CA ASN A 58 -12.49 -17.26 1.46
C ASN A 58 -10.95 -17.17 1.43
N PRO A 59 -10.29 -17.81 0.46
CA PRO A 59 -8.85 -17.77 0.32
C PRO A 59 -8.28 -16.35 0.27
N THR A 60 -7.12 -16.17 0.89
CA THR A 60 -6.42 -14.89 0.96
C THR A 60 -5.13 -14.91 0.13
N ILE A 61 -4.78 -13.77 -0.48
CA ILE A 61 -3.43 -13.48 -0.95
C ILE A 61 -2.84 -12.43 -0.02
N HIS A 62 -1.55 -12.56 0.31
CA HIS A 62 -0.95 -11.75 1.35
C HIS A 62 0.55 -11.64 1.14
N ASP A 63 1.09 -10.48 1.50
CA ASP A 63 2.50 -10.18 1.46
C ASP A 63 2.90 -9.29 2.62
N LEU A 64 4.15 -9.41 3.05
CA LEU A 64 4.78 -8.52 4.01
C LEU A 64 6.13 -8.11 3.48
N HIS A 65 6.36 -6.80 3.43
CA HIS A 65 7.57 -6.20 2.93
C HIS A 65 8.18 -5.32 4.01
N ILE A 66 9.48 -5.48 4.23
CA ILE A 66 10.19 -4.82 5.32
C ILE A 66 11.39 -4.04 4.78
N ALA A 67 11.52 -2.78 5.21
CA ALA A 67 12.70 -1.95 5.04
C ALA A 67 13.36 -1.70 6.40
N ARG A 68 14.68 -1.87 6.48
CA ARG A 68 15.47 -1.54 7.67
C ARG A 68 16.35 -0.34 7.39
N VAL A 69 16.22 0.71 8.20
CA VAL A 69 16.93 1.97 8.01
C VAL A 69 17.74 2.30 9.26
N PRO A 70 19.06 2.56 9.15
CA PRO A 70 19.86 2.99 10.29
C PRO A 70 19.29 4.24 10.95
N LEU A 71 19.27 4.29 12.29
CA LEU A 71 18.73 5.45 13.02
C LEU A 71 19.46 6.76 12.69
N THR A 72 20.72 6.67 12.24
CA THR A 72 21.53 7.82 11.78
C THR A 72 20.98 8.48 10.52
N GLN A 73 20.18 7.79 9.71
CA GLN A 73 19.59 8.33 8.48
C GLN A 73 18.21 8.94 8.70
N ILE A 74 17.58 8.68 9.85
CA ILE A 74 16.24 9.14 10.18
C ILE A 74 16.30 10.54 10.78
N HIS A 75 15.27 11.35 10.49
CA HIS A 75 15.13 12.67 11.09
C HIS A 75 15.03 12.55 12.63
N PRO A 76 15.93 13.18 13.43
CA PRO A 76 16.02 12.95 14.87
C PRO A 76 14.71 13.16 15.64
N ARG A 77 13.95 14.20 15.31
CA ARG A 77 12.62 14.47 15.90
C ARG A 77 11.62 13.31 15.75
N LEU A 78 11.71 12.49 14.71
CA LEU A 78 10.83 11.33 14.54
C LEU A 78 11.27 10.15 15.42
N LEU A 79 12.52 10.12 15.89
CA LEU A 79 13.02 9.10 16.80
C LEU A 79 12.57 9.34 18.25
N GLU A 80 12.13 10.57 18.57
CA GLU A 80 11.63 10.97 19.88
C GLU A 80 10.17 10.55 20.10
N ASP A 81 9.37 10.46 19.02
CA ASP A 81 7.96 10.10 19.05
C ASP A 81 7.63 9.03 18.00
N PRO A 82 7.49 7.75 18.43
CA PRO A 82 7.12 6.65 17.54
C PRO A 82 5.81 6.87 16.78
N ASN A 83 4.84 7.56 17.37
CA ASN A 83 3.58 7.87 16.67
C ASN A 83 3.82 8.82 15.50
N LYS A 84 4.69 9.84 15.69
CA LYS A 84 5.04 10.77 14.61
C LYS A 84 5.85 10.09 13.52
N LEU A 85 6.70 9.12 13.87
CA LEU A 85 7.39 8.30 12.89
C LEU A 85 6.38 7.52 12.02
N LEU A 86 5.42 6.84 12.66
CA LEU A 86 4.38 6.07 11.98
C LEU A 86 3.48 6.95 11.11
N GLU A 87 3.01 8.09 11.63
CA GLU A 87 2.21 9.07 10.89
C GLU A 87 2.96 9.62 9.68
N ARG A 88 4.24 9.98 9.86
CA ARG A 88 5.07 10.51 8.78
C ARG A 88 5.34 9.46 7.70
N TYR A 89 5.60 8.23 8.10
CA TYR A 89 5.79 7.10 7.21
C TYR A 89 4.52 6.80 6.41
N CYS A 90 3.36 6.67 7.08
CA CYS A 90 2.06 6.48 6.44
C CYS A 90 1.73 7.66 5.49
N GLY A 91 1.97 8.89 5.95
CA GLY A 91 1.92 10.11 5.14
C GLY A 91 2.74 10.01 3.87
N GLY A 92 3.97 9.53 3.95
CA GLY A 92 4.87 9.38 2.80
C GLY A 92 4.43 8.30 1.81
N ILE A 93 3.74 7.25 2.26
CA ILE A 93 3.14 6.24 1.37
C ILE A 93 2.09 6.92 0.49
N TRP A 94 1.12 7.59 1.14
CA TRP A 94 -0.07 8.10 0.47
C TRP A 94 0.16 9.44 -0.21
N ALA A 95 1.07 10.28 0.27
CA ALA A 95 1.39 11.58 -0.35
C ALA A 95 2.50 11.46 -1.41
N GLY A 96 3.40 10.50 -1.25
CA GLY A 96 4.63 10.41 -2.03
C GLY A 96 4.45 9.95 -3.47
N ALA A 97 5.57 9.87 -4.18
CA ALA A 97 5.62 9.61 -5.61
C ALA A 97 5.10 8.21 -5.97
N GLY A 98 5.19 7.24 -5.06
CA GLY A 98 4.69 5.88 -5.29
C GLY A 98 3.17 5.84 -5.51
N PHE A 99 2.41 6.58 -4.72
CA PHE A 99 0.94 6.64 -4.83
C PHE A 99 0.45 7.75 -5.78
N ALA A 100 1.29 8.70 -6.16
CA ALA A 100 0.88 9.85 -6.98
C ALA A 100 0.15 9.48 -8.28
N PRO A 101 0.60 8.50 -9.10
CA PRO A 101 -0.14 8.10 -10.30
C PRO A 101 -1.55 7.60 -10.01
N GLN A 102 -1.70 6.75 -8.98
CA GLN A 102 -3.00 6.24 -8.56
C GLN A 102 -3.90 7.35 -8.01
N ARG A 103 -3.33 8.29 -7.23
CA ARG A 103 -4.07 9.46 -6.74
C ARG A 103 -4.57 10.37 -7.85
N ILE A 104 -3.77 10.59 -8.89
CA ILE A 104 -4.18 11.34 -10.09
C ILE A 104 -5.33 10.61 -10.81
N LEU A 105 -5.22 9.29 -10.95
CA LEU A 105 -6.25 8.47 -11.56
C LEU A 105 -7.58 8.58 -10.80
N HIS A 106 -7.56 8.42 -9.47
CA HIS A 106 -8.72 8.62 -8.61
C HIS A 106 -9.27 10.05 -8.67
N THR A 107 -8.39 11.05 -8.84
CA THR A 107 -8.82 12.46 -9.03
C THR A 107 -9.67 12.63 -10.29
N TRP A 108 -9.40 11.84 -11.33
CA TRP A 108 -10.16 11.93 -12.58
C TRP A 108 -11.47 11.14 -12.56
N PHE A 109 -11.52 10.01 -11.85
CA PHE A 109 -12.69 9.12 -11.86
C PHE A 109 -13.63 9.29 -10.65
N ASP A 110 -13.10 9.70 -9.50
CA ASP A 110 -13.82 9.64 -8.22
C ASP A 110 -14.02 11.02 -7.56
N ARG A 111 -13.38 12.07 -8.09
CA ARG A 111 -13.51 13.44 -7.56
C ARG A 111 -14.80 14.10 -8.03
N GLY A 112 -15.93 13.62 -7.52
CA GLY A 112 -17.25 14.15 -7.84
C GLY A 112 -18.36 13.85 -6.82
N GLU A 113 -18.21 12.84 -5.95
CA GLU A 113 -19.34 12.34 -5.15
C GLU A 113 -18.97 11.94 -3.71
N SER A 114 -18.02 12.64 -3.06
CA SER A 114 -17.77 12.38 -1.63
C SER A 114 -18.66 13.27 -0.75
N SER A 115 -19.47 12.64 0.10
CA SER A 115 -20.22 13.28 1.19
C SER A 115 -19.41 13.44 2.49
N SER A 116 -18.17 12.94 2.55
CA SER A 116 -17.34 12.90 3.76
C SER A 116 -16.00 13.63 3.58
N PRO A 117 -15.40 14.18 4.65
CA PRO A 117 -14.06 14.76 4.59
C PRO A 117 -13.02 13.68 4.26
N GLN A 118 -12.32 13.85 3.13
CA GLN A 118 -11.30 12.92 2.63
C GLN A 118 -9.93 13.58 2.63
N LEU A 119 -8.88 12.83 2.99
CA LEU A 119 -7.51 13.28 2.78
C LEU A 119 -7.15 13.12 1.31
N TRP A 120 -6.97 14.24 0.62
CA TRP A 120 -6.73 14.23 -0.83
C TRP A 120 -5.43 14.92 -1.21
N SER A 121 -5.14 16.06 -0.60
CA SER A 121 -3.91 16.80 -0.91
C SER A 121 -2.70 16.15 -0.24
N THR A 122 -1.53 16.33 -0.87
CA THR A 122 -0.25 15.86 -0.31
C THR A 122 0.01 16.43 1.07
N SER A 123 -0.36 17.70 1.29
CA SER A 123 -0.22 18.38 2.57
C SER A 123 -1.08 17.75 3.66
N GLU A 124 -2.35 17.48 3.40
CA GLU A 124 -3.26 16.84 4.34
C GLU A 124 -2.80 15.42 4.70
N LEU A 125 -2.38 14.65 3.70
CA LEU A 125 -1.86 13.30 3.88
C LEU A 125 -0.60 13.30 4.77
N LEU A 126 0.31 14.25 4.58
CA LEU A 126 1.55 14.32 5.38
C LEU A 126 1.34 14.84 6.81
N GLN A 127 0.24 15.54 7.08
CA GLN A 127 -0.06 16.14 8.39
C GLN A 127 -1.09 15.34 9.20
N SER A 128 -1.75 14.35 8.59
CA SER A 128 -2.78 13.56 9.26
C SER A 128 -2.20 12.68 10.35
N ASP A 129 -2.99 12.57 11.43
CA ASP A 129 -2.76 11.62 12.50
C ASP A 129 -3.46 10.28 12.25
N TYR A 130 -4.06 10.06 11.08
CA TYR A 130 -4.65 8.78 10.65
C TYR A 130 -5.47 8.07 11.74
N LYS A 131 -6.46 8.75 12.30
CA LYS A 131 -7.40 8.17 13.26
C LYS A 131 -8.30 7.14 12.59
N VAL A 132 -8.89 6.26 13.39
CA VAL A 132 -9.94 5.36 12.92
C VAL A 132 -11.08 6.17 12.29
N GLY A 133 -11.51 5.75 11.09
CA GLY A 133 -12.49 6.45 10.26
C GLY A 133 -11.89 7.46 9.28
N THR A 134 -10.58 7.70 9.31
CA THR A 134 -9.92 8.53 8.29
C THR A 134 -10.06 7.88 6.90
N ASP A 135 -10.67 8.64 5.98
CA ASP A 135 -10.76 8.31 4.56
C ASP A 135 -9.56 8.90 3.81
N ILE A 136 -8.78 8.04 3.18
CA ILE A 136 -7.59 8.38 2.39
C ILE A 136 -7.97 8.20 0.91
N ALA A 137 -8.04 9.33 0.20
CA ALA A 137 -8.34 9.40 -1.22
C ALA A 137 -9.63 8.67 -1.68
N GLY A 138 -10.60 8.42 -0.80
CA GLY A 138 -11.90 7.82 -1.14
C GLY A 138 -11.92 6.31 -1.28
N ASN A 139 -10.77 5.64 -1.14
CA ASN A 139 -10.62 4.19 -1.41
C ASN A 139 -9.99 3.41 -0.25
N PHE A 140 -9.54 4.11 0.78
CA PHE A 140 -8.78 3.54 1.88
C PHE A 140 -9.32 4.10 3.19
N GLU A 141 -9.75 3.25 4.10
CA GLU A 141 -10.31 3.66 5.40
C GLU A 141 -9.46 3.11 6.53
N VAL A 142 -9.02 3.97 7.45
CA VAL A 142 -8.35 3.50 8.67
C VAL A 142 -9.38 2.81 9.56
N VAL A 143 -9.22 1.51 9.79
CA VAL A 143 -10.16 0.69 10.60
C VAL A 143 -9.61 0.35 11.98
N ASN A 144 -8.28 0.38 12.14
CA ASN A 144 -7.62 0.18 13.43
C ASN A 144 -6.31 0.97 13.50
N ARG A 145 -5.88 1.30 14.71
CA ARG A 145 -4.64 1.99 14.98
C ARG A 145 -4.06 1.56 16.32
N SER A 146 -2.76 1.31 16.34
CA SER A 146 -1.92 1.18 17.52
C SER A 146 -0.79 2.21 17.49
N ASN A 147 0.14 2.17 18.45
CA ASN A 147 1.33 3.02 18.43
C ASN A 147 2.37 2.58 17.38
N GLU A 148 2.27 1.34 16.88
CA GLU A 148 3.26 0.73 15.98
C GLU A 148 2.68 0.41 14.61
N SER A 149 1.36 0.36 14.46
CA SER A 149 0.71 0.05 13.19
C SER A 149 -0.62 0.76 12.95
N ILE A 150 -0.92 0.99 11.68
CA ILE A 150 -2.19 1.51 11.17
C ILE A 150 -2.78 0.45 10.24
N LEU A 151 -3.99 -0.02 10.54
CA LEU A 151 -4.72 -0.96 9.71
C LEU A 151 -5.73 -0.22 8.85
N ILE A 152 -5.66 -0.45 7.54
CA ILE A 152 -6.41 0.26 6.51
C ILE A 152 -7.20 -0.76 5.69
N ARG A 153 -8.51 -0.55 5.56
CA ARG A 153 -9.35 -1.31 4.63
C ARG A 153 -9.27 -0.69 3.25
N ALA A 154 -9.04 -1.51 2.23
CA ALA A 154 -8.89 -1.12 0.83
C ALA A 154 -9.75 -2.00 -0.10
N GLY A 155 -9.52 -1.93 -1.41
CA GLY A 155 -10.14 -2.81 -2.42
C GLY A 155 -11.42 -2.26 -3.08
N ASP A 156 -12.08 -1.28 -2.47
CA ASP A 156 -13.24 -0.57 -3.04
C ASP A 156 -13.37 0.83 -2.41
N LYS A 157 -14.32 1.63 -2.87
CA LYS A 157 -14.64 2.95 -2.31
C LYS A 157 -15.03 2.84 -0.84
N THR A 158 -14.61 3.82 -0.04
CA THR A 158 -14.95 3.93 1.40
C THR A 158 -16.44 4.10 1.65
N SER A 159 -17.19 4.60 0.65
CA SER A 159 -18.66 4.67 0.69
C SER A 159 -19.33 3.29 0.70
N ASN A 160 -18.68 2.26 0.15
CA ASN A 160 -19.15 0.89 0.26
C ASN A 160 -18.73 0.28 1.60
N LYS A 161 -19.63 0.33 2.59
CA LYS A 161 -19.39 -0.22 3.94
C LYS A 161 -19.64 -1.73 4.05
N GLY A 162 -20.36 -2.32 3.09
CA GLY A 162 -20.71 -3.74 3.09
C GLY A 162 -19.58 -4.67 2.69
N LEU A 163 -19.90 -5.94 2.45
CA LEU A 163 -18.97 -6.92 1.87
C LEU A 163 -18.66 -6.54 0.42
N ARG A 164 -17.41 -6.78 -0.03
CA ARG A 164 -16.91 -6.35 -1.35
C ARG A 164 -16.51 -7.55 -2.22
N PRO A 165 -16.62 -7.43 -3.56
CA PRO A 165 -16.17 -8.48 -4.48
C PRO A 165 -14.64 -8.65 -4.45
N LEU A 166 -13.91 -7.57 -4.18
CA LEU A 166 -12.51 -7.57 -3.79
C LEU A 166 -12.36 -6.65 -2.58
N ASP A 167 -11.76 -7.14 -1.52
CA ASP A 167 -11.51 -6.42 -0.29
C ASP A 167 -10.05 -6.64 0.13
N ALA A 168 -9.53 -5.74 0.94
CA ALA A 168 -8.17 -5.86 1.43
C ALA A 168 -7.99 -5.20 2.79
N LEU A 169 -7.06 -5.75 3.56
CA LEU A 169 -6.50 -5.15 4.75
C LEU A 169 -5.02 -4.84 4.49
N ILE A 170 -4.64 -3.58 4.65
CA ILE A 170 -3.26 -3.10 4.55
C ILE A 170 -2.84 -2.66 5.93
N GLU A 171 -1.79 -3.27 6.46
CA GLU A 171 -1.18 -2.86 7.73
C GLU A 171 0.15 -2.15 7.43
N VAL A 172 0.22 -0.89 7.84
CA VAL A 172 1.41 -0.05 7.74
C VAL A 172 2.03 0.01 9.13
N GLY A 173 3.26 -0.47 9.27
CA GLY A 173 3.93 -0.59 10.58
C GLY A 173 5.26 0.15 10.65
N SER A 174 5.62 0.63 11.83
CA SER A 174 6.96 1.14 12.12
C SER A 174 7.38 0.84 13.56
N HIS A 175 8.61 0.33 13.74
CA HIS A 175 9.18 0.11 15.07
C HIS A 175 10.66 0.55 15.12
N ILE A 176 11.11 0.99 16.28
CA ILE A 176 12.51 1.38 16.53
C ILE A 176 13.20 0.23 17.26
N ASP A 177 14.14 -0.41 16.58
CA ASP A 177 15.02 -1.43 17.15
C ASP A 177 16.34 -0.78 17.59
N ARG A 178 16.40 -0.44 18.88
CA ARG A 178 17.59 0.19 19.48
C ARG A 178 18.77 -0.78 19.62
N GLU A 179 18.51 -2.08 19.70
CA GLU A 179 19.56 -3.09 19.86
C GLU A 179 20.38 -3.21 18.58
N ASN A 180 19.70 -3.21 17.43
CA ASN A 180 20.34 -3.27 16.12
C ASN A 180 20.60 -1.88 15.50
N ASN A 181 20.27 -0.80 16.21
CA ASN A 181 20.41 0.59 15.76
C ASN A 181 19.73 0.88 14.40
N VAL A 182 18.52 0.33 14.21
CA VAL A 182 17.71 0.51 13.01
C VAL A 182 16.26 0.84 13.37
N ALA A 183 15.55 1.57 12.50
CA ALA A 183 14.10 1.54 12.47
C ALA A 183 13.65 0.63 11.35
N VAL A 184 12.56 -0.08 11.60
CA VAL A 184 12.01 -1.06 10.69
C VAL A 184 10.64 -0.56 10.27
N PHE A 185 10.42 -0.55 8.95
CA PHE A 185 9.19 -0.12 8.32
C PHE A 185 8.56 -1.29 7.59
N GLU A 186 7.27 -1.46 7.78
CA GLU A 186 6.52 -2.59 7.28
C GLU A 186 5.38 -2.12 6.40
N PHE A 187 5.17 -2.84 5.31
CA PHE A 187 3.99 -2.74 4.47
C PHE A 187 3.46 -4.16 4.27
N LYS A 188 2.32 -4.45 4.90
CA LYS A 188 1.66 -5.73 4.86
C LYS A 188 0.34 -5.57 4.12
N SER A 189 0.02 -6.50 3.24
CA SER A 189 -1.27 -6.51 2.57
C SER A 189 -1.90 -7.91 2.62
N LEU A 190 -3.23 -7.93 2.70
CA LEU A 190 -4.03 -9.15 2.74
C LEU A 190 -5.31 -8.91 1.93
N PHE A 191 -5.41 -9.56 0.78
CA PHE A 191 -6.53 -9.49 -0.16
C PHE A 191 -7.43 -10.71 -0.02
N PHE A 192 -8.72 -10.50 -0.22
CA PHE A 192 -9.73 -11.55 -0.20
C PHE A 192 -11.00 -11.09 -0.93
N GLN A 193 -11.89 -12.05 -1.18
CA GLN A 193 -13.25 -11.76 -1.62
C GLN A 193 -14.16 -11.76 -0.39
N GLY A 194 -14.89 -10.68 -0.13
CA GLY A 194 -15.84 -10.61 1.00
C GLY A 194 -17.22 -11.16 0.65
N ILE A 195 -17.70 -10.93 -0.57
CA ILE A 195 -19.03 -11.37 -1.01
C ILE A 195 -19.03 -12.86 -1.37
N GLY A 196 -19.98 -13.61 -0.81
CA GLY A 196 -20.21 -15.01 -1.18
C GLY A 196 -19.03 -15.93 -0.86
N THR A 197 -19.06 -17.13 -1.43
CA THR A 197 -18.05 -18.18 -1.20
C THR A 197 -17.26 -18.44 -2.48
N THR A 198 -15.95 -18.63 -2.35
CA THR A 198 -15.07 -18.99 -3.48
C THR A 198 -13.91 -19.88 -3.02
N SER A 199 -13.47 -20.77 -3.90
CA SER A 199 -12.20 -21.50 -3.74
C SER A 199 -11.07 -20.87 -4.55
N ASN A 200 -11.37 -19.86 -5.37
CA ASN A 200 -10.37 -19.18 -6.19
C ASN A 200 -9.65 -18.11 -5.38
N PRO A 201 -8.36 -17.87 -5.66
CA PRO A 201 -7.66 -16.72 -5.09
C PRO A 201 -8.30 -15.40 -5.58
N PRO A 202 -8.23 -14.32 -4.78
CA PRO A 202 -8.85 -13.03 -5.13
C PRO A 202 -8.22 -12.36 -6.36
N MET A 203 -7.00 -12.77 -6.75
CA MET A 203 -6.28 -12.24 -7.91
C MET A 203 -5.44 -13.33 -8.59
N PRO A 204 -5.22 -13.24 -9.92
CA PRO A 204 -4.32 -14.14 -10.63
C PRO A 204 -2.84 -13.80 -10.37
N GLY A 205 -1.96 -14.80 -10.46
CA GLY A 205 -0.53 -14.69 -10.09
C GLY A 205 0.23 -13.49 -10.69
N PRO A 206 0.09 -13.14 -11.98
CA PRO A 206 0.76 -11.96 -12.54
C PRO A 206 0.35 -10.64 -11.89
N ILE A 207 -0.91 -10.54 -11.44
CA ILE A 207 -1.41 -9.37 -10.73
C ILE A 207 -0.87 -9.34 -9.30
N VAL A 208 -0.73 -10.50 -8.64
CA VAL A 208 -0.07 -10.61 -7.33
C VAL A 208 1.37 -10.10 -7.41
N TRP A 209 2.13 -10.53 -8.40
CA TRP A 209 3.51 -10.08 -8.59
C TRP A 209 3.62 -8.57 -8.85
N LEU A 210 2.72 -8.01 -9.67
CA LEU A 210 2.66 -6.56 -9.90
C LEU A 210 2.31 -5.79 -8.62
N HIS A 211 1.40 -6.33 -7.83
CA HIS A 211 1.03 -5.76 -6.54
C HIS A 211 2.20 -5.80 -5.55
N GLU A 212 2.94 -6.89 -5.43
CA GLU A 212 4.14 -6.96 -4.59
C GLU A 212 5.17 -5.89 -4.99
N LEU A 213 5.43 -5.74 -6.30
CA LEU A 213 6.32 -4.68 -6.79
C LEU A 213 5.79 -3.28 -6.42
N TYR A 214 4.48 -3.08 -6.51
CA TYR A 214 3.85 -1.82 -6.12
C TYR A 214 3.94 -1.55 -4.61
N ALA A 215 3.71 -2.57 -3.78
CA ALA A 215 3.85 -2.50 -2.32
C ALA A 215 5.28 -2.10 -1.92
N LYS A 216 6.31 -2.61 -2.61
CA LYS A 216 7.70 -2.17 -2.40
C LYS A 216 7.89 -0.70 -2.73
N ILE A 217 7.35 -0.22 -3.85
CA ILE A 217 7.44 1.19 -4.25
C ILE A 217 6.77 2.09 -3.21
N LEU A 218 5.59 1.69 -2.72
CA LEU A 218 4.86 2.41 -1.66
C LEU A 218 5.67 2.47 -0.37
N LEU A 219 6.17 1.34 0.10
CA LEU A 219 7.06 1.26 1.27
C LEU A 219 8.29 2.17 1.09
N LYS A 220 8.97 2.10 -0.05
CA LYS A 220 10.13 2.96 -0.34
C LYS A 220 9.77 4.44 -0.31
N SER A 221 8.65 4.81 -0.93
CA SER A 221 8.13 6.18 -0.94
C SER A 221 7.83 6.67 0.49
N GLY A 222 7.22 5.83 1.32
CA GLY A 222 6.99 6.11 2.74
C GLY A 222 8.29 6.37 3.49
N VAL A 223 9.26 5.46 3.35
CA VAL A 223 10.56 5.56 4.01
C VAL A 223 11.29 6.84 3.63
N GLN A 224 11.25 7.26 2.36
CA GLN A 224 11.90 8.51 1.93
C GLN A 224 11.42 9.76 2.68
N HIS A 225 10.21 9.75 3.25
CA HIS A 225 9.66 10.90 3.98
C HIS A 225 10.08 10.95 5.46
N VAL A 226 10.71 9.90 5.99
CA VAL A 226 11.27 9.87 7.36
C VAL A 226 12.78 10.11 7.40
N LEU A 227 13.45 10.03 6.24
CA LEU A 227 14.87 10.31 6.12
C LEU A 227 15.17 11.81 6.31
N ARG A 228 16.46 12.10 6.56
CA ARG A 228 16.99 13.46 6.68
C ARG A 228 17.03 14.21 5.36
#